data_AF-A0A6A4I7I4-F1
#
_entry.id   AF-A0A6A4I7I4-F1
#
_cell.length_a   1.000
_cell.length_b   1.000
_cell.length_c   1.000
_cell.angle_alpha   90.00
_cell.angle_beta   90.00
_cell.angle_gamma   90.00
#
_symmetry.space_group_name_H-M   'P 1'
#
loop_
_entity.id
_entity.type
_entity.pdbx_description
1 polymer ?
#
loop_
_entity_poly.entity_id
_entity_poly.type
_entity_poly.pdbx_seq_one_letter_code
_entity_poly.pdbx_strand_id
1 'polypeptide(L)'
;PVLYHDLFLLFGIHSSFSVFILPIEISNNAGCPAPACAVDLGPDCPAPIAGPFDSTGFPVGCKSACDADLDGDPTNSANCCTGSHDTAATCPSSGVEFYSYFKDTCPDAYAYAYDESSQSALWTCPSASNADYTITFCPPS
;
A
#
# COMPACT_ATOMS: atom_id res chain seq x y z
N PRO A 1 -24.15 8.15 -7.56
CA PRO A 1 -23.35 7.11 -6.88
C PRO A 1 -21.94 7.05 -7.49
N VAL A 2 -20.92 6.88 -6.66
CA VAL A 2 -19.52 6.84 -7.07
C VAL A 2 -18.98 5.47 -6.71
N LEU A 3 -18.30 4.81 -7.65
CA LEU A 3 -17.55 3.60 -7.35
C LEU A 3 -16.17 4.03 -6.85
N TYR A 4 -15.79 3.52 -5.69
CA TYR A 4 -14.47 3.72 -5.11
C TYR A 4 -13.61 2.50 -5.44
N HIS A 5 -12.40 2.74 -5.93
CA HIS A 5 -11.41 1.71 -6.11
C HIS A 5 -10.05 2.23 -5.68
N ASP A 6 -9.28 1.36 -5.04
CA ASP A 6 -8.00 1.68 -4.47
C ASP A 6 -7.05 0.50 -4.57
N LEU A 7 -5.76 0.81 -4.57
CA LEU A 7 -4.70 -0.18 -4.41
C LEU A 7 -4.47 -0.49 -2.91
N PHE A 8 -5.56 -0.61 -2.12
CA PHE A 8 -5.50 -0.92 -0.69
C PHE A 8 -4.84 -2.28 -0.43
N LEU A 9 -4.93 -3.17 -1.42
CA LEU A 9 -4.39 -4.53 -1.39
C LEU A 9 -2.86 -4.62 -1.39
N LEU A 10 -2.11 -3.53 -1.31
CA LEU A 10 -0.64 -3.59 -1.32
C LEU A 10 0.01 -3.59 0.06
N PHE A 11 -0.57 -3.01 1.11
CA PHE A 11 0.25 -2.57 2.27
C PHE A 11 0.07 -3.31 3.60
N GLY A 12 -0.71 -4.40 3.64
CA GLY A 12 -0.81 -5.22 4.86
C GLY A 12 -1.34 -4.47 6.08
N ILE A 13 -2.07 -3.36 5.89
CA ILE A 13 -2.58 -2.49 6.96
C ILE A 13 -3.74 -3.09 7.78
N HIS A 14 -4.06 -4.38 7.57
CA HIS A 14 -4.98 -5.12 8.42
C HIS A 14 -4.30 -6.41 8.90
N SER A 15 -4.09 -6.48 10.21
CA SER A 15 -3.18 -7.31 11.00
C SER A 15 -3.38 -8.84 10.95
N SER A 16 -3.68 -9.43 9.80
CA SER A 16 -3.88 -10.90 9.70
C SER A 16 -3.34 -11.54 8.42
N PHE A 17 -2.94 -10.75 7.43
CA PHE A 17 -2.27 -11.25 6.23
C PHE A 17 -1.02 -10.42 6.01
N SER A 18 0.16 -11.04 6.02
CA SER A 18 1.36 -10.41 5.48
C SER A 18 1.12 -10.23 3.99
N VAL A 19 0.74 -9.00 3.61
CA VAL A 19 0.52 -8.65 2.21
C VAL A 19 1.79 -7.98 1.73
N PHE A 20 2.46 -8.65 0.80
CA PHE A 20 3.68 -8.14 0.20
C PHE A 20 3.31 -7.14 -0.89
N ILE A 21 4.04 -6.04 -0.93
CA ILE A 21 3.83 -4.99 -1.91
C ILE A 21 4.39 -5.50 -3.25
N LEU A 22 3.51 -6.07 -4.08
CA LEU A 22 3.83 -6.55 -5.43
C LEU A 22 3.42 -5.52 -6.48
N PRO A 23 4.07 -5.49 -7.65
CA PRO A 23 3.69 -4.57 -8.70
C PRO A 23 2.26 -4.88 -9.19
N ILE A 24 1.38 -3.88 -9.17
CA ILE A 24 -0.04 -4.01 -9.55
C ILE A 24 -0.48 -2.78 -10.34
N GLU A 25 -1.34 -3.01 -11.34
CA GLU A 25 -2.07 -1.97 -12.07
C GLU A 25 -3.56 -2.28 -12.06
N ILE A 26 -4.39 -1.25 -11.84
CA ILE A 26 -5.83 -1.31 -12.07
C ILE A 26 -6.16 -0.47 -13.29
N SER A 27 -6.63 -1.13 -14.35
CA SER A 27 -7.15 -0.46 -15.55
C SER A 27 -8.67 -0.61 -15.65
N ASN A 28 -9.30 0.23 -16.47
CA ASN A 28 -10.74 0.18 -16.71
C ASN A 28 -11.09 0.54 -18.16
N ASN A 29 -12.28 0.15 -18.60
CA ASN A 29 -12.78 0.40 -19.96
C ASN A 29 -13.54 1.73 -20.13
N ALA A 30 -13.62 2.57 -19.10
CA ALA A 30 -14.52 3.71 -19.06
C ALA A 30 -13.81 5.08 -18.93
N GLY A 31 -12.49 5.11 -19.08
CA GLY A 31 -11.69 6.35 -19.00
C GLY A 31 -11.61 6.95 -17.60
N CYS A 32 -11.87 6.16 -16.56
CA CYS A 32 -11.64 6.54 -15.17
C CYS A 32 -10.16 6.47 -14.81
N PRO A 33 -9.72 7.06 -13.69
CA PRO A 33 -8.35 6.92 -13.22
C PRO A 33 -7.91 5.45 -13.15
N ALA A 34 -6.68 5.19 -13.55
CA ALA A 34 -6.09 3.85 -13.62
C ALA A 34 -4.81 3.82 -12.78
N PRO A 35 -4.94 3.70 -11.44
CA PRO A 35 -3.80 3.74 -10.54
C PRO A 35 -2.89 2.53 -10.71
N ALA A 36 -1.58 2.75 -10.58
CA ALA A 36 -0.58 1.71 -10.74
C ALA A 36 0.60 1.90 -9.78
N CYS A 37 1.16 0.78 -9.37
CA CYS A 37 2.44 0.64 -8.71
C CYS A 37 3.20 -0.44 -9.48
N ALA A 38 3.86 -0.08 -10.57
CA ALA A 38 4.52 -1.03 -11.48
C ALA A 38 5.99 -1.31 -11.13
N VAL A 39 6.45 -0.81 -9.98
CA VAL A 39 7.85 -0.92 -9.53
C VAL A 39 8.03 -2.17 -8.68
N ASP A 40 9.07 -2.95 -8.97
CA ASP A 40 9.53 -4.02 -8.09
C ASP A 40 10.26 -3.39 -6.89
N LEU A 41 9.64 -3.47 -5.70
CA LEU A 41 10.22 -2.95 -4.47
C LEU A 41 11.25 -3.88 -3.85
N GLY A 42 11.32 -5.15 -4.25
CA GLY A 42 12.25 -6.12 -3.66
C GLY A 42 13.71 -5.65 -3.67
N PRO A 43 14.29 -5.29 -4.83
CA PRO A 43 15.70 -4.91 -4.94
C PRO A 43 16.11 -3.71 -4.08
N ASP A 44 15.24 -2.71 -3.96
CA ASP A 44 15.51 -1.45 -3.25
C ASP A 44 14.83 -1.39 -1.86
N CYS A 45 14.28 -2.50 -1.38
CA CYS A 45 13.58 -2.53 -0.09
C CYS A 45 14.57 -2.29 1.06
N PRO A 46 14.30 -1.33 1.97
CA PRO A 46 15.15 -1.09 3.11
C PRO A 46 15.30 -2.33 4.01
N ALA A 47 16.53 -2.60 4.47
CA ALA A 47 16.86 -3.81 5.22
C ALA A 47 15.92 -4.15 6.41
N PRO A 48 15.42 -3.18 7.22
CA PRO A 48 14.52 -3.48 8.33
C PRO A 48 13.16 -4.05 7.92
N ILE A 49 12.72 -3.76 6.70
CA ILE A 49 11.42 -4.15 6.14
C ILE A 49 11.56 -5.10 4.94
N ALA A 50 12.79 -5.50 4.63
CA ALA A 50 13.09 -6.40 3.53
C ALA A 50 12.53 -7.80 3.78
N GLY A 51 11.84 -8.30 2.76
CA GLY A 51 11.40 -9.68 2.70
C GLY A 51 9.91 -9.82 2.42
N PRO A 52 9.44 -11.07 2.33
CA PRO A 52 10.13 -12.31 2.66
C PRO A 52 11.24 -12.64 1.66
N PHE A 53 12.18 -13.49 2.06
CA PHE A 53 13.28 -13.91 1.20
C PHE A 53 12.96 -15.26 0.56
N ASP A 54 13.31 -15.41 -0.71
CA ASP A 54 13.28 -16.71 -1.39
C ASP A 54 14.44 -17.62 -0.94
N SER A 55 14.52 -18.82 -1.54
CA SER A 55 15.60 -19.78 -1.27
C SER A 55 17.00 -19.29 -1.65
N THR A 56 17.11 -18.24 -2.45
CA THR A 56 18.38 -17.62 -2.88
C THR A 56 18.79 -16.45 -1.99
N GLY A 57 17.93 -16.04 -1.06
CA GLY A 57 18.12 -14.85 -0.23
C GLY A 57 17.70 -13.56 -0.91
N PHE A 58 16.92 -13.62 -1.99
CA PHE A 58 16.37 -12.44 -2.66
C PHE A 58 15.05 -12.02 -1.97
N PRO A 59 14.89 -10.73 -1.59
CA PRO A 59 13.63 -10.24 -1.05
C PRO A 59 12.57 -10.21 -2.16
N VAL A 60 11.57 -11.10 -2.08
CA VAL A 60 10.47 -11.18 -3.05
C VAL A 60 9.37 -10.13 -2.82
N GLY A 61 9.63 -9.19 -1.92
CA GLY A 61 8.72 -8.12 -1.55
C GLY A 61 9.31 -7.22 -0.48
N CYS A 62 8.53 -6.21 -0.12
CA CYS A 62 8.84 -5.26 0.94
C CYS A 62 7.66 -5.23 1.92
N LYS A 63 7.95 -5.39 3.21
CA LYS A 63 6.94 -5.35 4.26
C LYS A 63 6.61 -3.90 4.63
N SER A 64 5.43 -3.66 5.17
CA SER A 64 5.17 -2.41 5.89
C SER A 64 5.97 -2.39 7.20
N ALA A 65 6.17 -1.20 7.77
CA ALA A 65 6.77 -1.05 9.09
C ALA A 65 5.97 -1.78 10.19
N CYS A 66 4.64 -1.86 10.02
CA CYS A 66 3.76 -2.62 10.90
C CYS A 66 4.04 -4.14 10.80
N ASP A 67 4.09 -4.69 9.59
CA ASP A 67 4.34 -6.12 9.37
C ASP A 67 5.76 -6.55 9.76
N ALA A 68 6.71 -5.62 9.74
CA ALA A 68 8.06 -5.82 10.23
C ALA A 68 8.18 -5.69 11.76
N ASP A 69 7.10 -5.30 12.45
CA ASP A 69 7.03 -5.08 13.90
C ASP A 69 8.18 -4.22 14.43
N LEU A 70 8.45 -3.10 13.74
CA LEU A 70 9.57 -2.21 14.09
C LEU A 70 9.40 -1.56 15.47
N ASP A 71 8.16 -1.37 15.91
CA ASP A 71 7.82 -0.81 17.22
C ASP A 71 7.84 -1.86 18.34
N GLY A 72 7.80 -3.16 18.00
CA GLY A 72 7.74 -4.28 18.95
C GLY A 72 6.41 -4.44 19.71
N ASP A 73 5.39 -3.65 19.38
CA ASP A 73 4.03 -3.75 19.91
C ASP A 73 2.99 -3.36 18.84
N PRO A 74 2.54 -4.32 18.01
CA PRO A 74 1.56 -4.04 16.96
C PRO A 74 0.16 -3.71 17.53
N THR A 75 -0.08 -3.90 18.83
CA THR A 75 -1.38 -3.57 19.46
C THR A 75 -1.50 -2.09 19.84
N ASN A 76 -0.38 -1.38 19.93
CA ASN A 76 -0.30 0.04 20.24
C ASN A 76 0.85 0.70 19.46
N SER A 77 0.75 0.72 18.15
CA SER A 77 1.84 1.14 17.25
C SER A 77 1.42 2.28 16.33
N ALA A 78 2.34 3.22 16.11
CA ALA A 78 2.18 4.28 15.13
C ALA A 78 2.34 3.73 13.69
N ASN A 79 3.18 2.71 13.50
CA ASN A 79 3.33 2.02 12.22
C ASN A 79 2.08 1.24 11.81
N CYS A 80 1.34 0.69 12.78
CA CYS A 80 0.09 -0.05 12.56
C CYS A 80 -1.18 0.79 12.69
N CYS A 81 -1.08 2.03 13.19
CA CYS A 81 -2.22 2.85 13.60
C CYS A 81 -3.19 2.11 14.55
N THR A 82 -2.65 1.52 15.62
CA THR A 82 -3.41 0.74 16.61
C THR A 82 -3.30 1.34 18.01
N GLY A 83 -4.21 0.95 18.91
CA GLY A 83 -4.21 1.41 20.30
C GLY A 83 -4.43 2.93 20.40
N SER A 84 -3.46 3.66 20.96
CA SER A 84 -3.50 5.13 21.03
C SER A 84 -3.42 5.84 19.68
N HIS A 85 -3.09 5.11 18.61
CA HIS A 85 -2.94 5.59 17.24
C HIS A 85 -4.10 5.15 16.33
N ASP A 86 -5.25 4.77 16.89
CA ASP A 86 -6.41 4.22 16.16
C ASP A 86 -7.29 5.25 15.40
N THR A 87 -6.79 6.48 15.21
CA THR A 87 -7.47 7.51 14.42
C THR A 87 -6.50 8.26 13.52
N ALA A 88 -7.00 8.83 12.42
CA ALA A 88 -6.19 9.67 11.54
C ALA A 88 -5.53 10.87 12.24
N ALA A 89 -6.16 11.39 13.31
CA ALA A 89 -5.60 12.49 14.10
C ALA A 89 -4.44 12.03 15.01
N THR A 90 -4.48 10.78 15.48
CA THR A 90 -3.47 10.20 16.38
C THR A 90 -2.41 9.35 15.67
N CYS A 91 -2.62 9.03 14.38
CA CYS A 91 -1.67 8.36 13.50
C CYS A 91 -1.39 9.21 12.24
N PRO A 92 -0.62 10.30 12.36
CA PRO A 92 -0.19 11.07 11.19
C PRO A 92 0.85 10.29 10.39
N SER A 93 0.91 10.52 9.07
CA SER A 93 1.93 9.91 8.20
C SER A 93 3.38 10.17 8.64
N SER A 94 3.65 11.27 9.35
CA SER A 94 4.96 11.56 9.93
C SER A 94 5.40 10.60 11.05
N GLY A 95 4.44 9.86 11.64
CA GLY A 95 4.70 8.85 12.66
C GLY A 95 4.83 7.44 12.08
N VAL A 96 4.61 7.26 10.78
CA VAL A 96 4.74 5.96 10.09
C VAL A 96 6.10 5.88 9.42
N GLU A 97 6.90 4.90 9.82
CA GLU A 97 8.20 4.65 9.21
C GLU A 97 8.05 4.15 7.76
N PHE A 98 9.00 4.54 6.92
CA PHE A 98 9.04 4.19 5.49
C PHE A 98 7.85 4.67 4.65
N TYR A 99 6.93 5.49 5.20
CA TYR A 99 5.83 6.09 4.44
C TYR A 99 6.31 6.79 3.17
N SER A 100 7.35 7.64 3.27
CA SER A 100 7.89 8.37 2.12
C SER A 100 8.50 7.43 1.08
N TYR A 101 9.20 6.37 1.49
CA TYR A 101 9.77 5.39 0.56
C TYR A 101 8.69 4.77 -0.33
N PHE A 102 7.58 4.34 0.29
CA PHE A 102 6.47 3.77 -0.45
C PHE A 102 5.74 4.80 -1.30
N LYS A 103 5.50 6.01 -0.76
CA LYS A 103 4.76 7.04 -1.48
C LYS A 103 5.54 7.63 -2.64
N ASP A 104 6.85 7.78 -2.50
CA ASP A 104 7.73 8.27 -3.57
C ASP A 104 7.83 7.26 -4.71
N THR A 105 7.79 5.95 -4.39
CA THR A 105 7.90 4.88 -5.38
C THR A 105 6.56 4.57 -6.04
N CYS A 106 5.48 4.58 -5.26
CA CYS A 106 4.12 4.27 -5.70
C CYS A 106 3.14 5.35 -5.20
N PRO A 107 3.12 6.53 -5.86
CA PRO A 107 2.31 7.67 -5.41
C PRO A 107 0.82 7.38 -5.45
N ASP A 108 0.39 6.51 -6.37
CA ASP A 108 -1.01 6.18 -6.62
C ASP A 108 -1.58 5.11 -5.66
N ALA A 109 -0.75 4.64 -4.71
CA ALA A 109 -1.07 3.57 -3.79
C ALA A 109 -1.09 4.04 -2.32
N TYR A 110 -1.69 3.23 -1.45
CA TYR A 110 -1.92 3.50 -0.03
C TYR A 110 -0.68 3.24 0.84
N ALA A 111 0.18 4.21 1.12
CA ALA A 111 1.41 3.89 1.89
C ALA A 111 1.19 3.59 3.39
N TYR A 112 -0.01 3.88 3.95
CA TYR A 112 -0.39 3.55 5.34
C TYR A 112 -1.92 3.58 5.54
N ALA A 113 -2.38 3.31 6.77
CA ALA A 113 -3.80 3.11 7.10
C ALA A 113 -4.74 4.31 6.89
N TYR A 114 -4.23 5.55 6.96
CA TYR A 114 -5.03 6.78 6.80
C TYR A 114 -4.57 7.65 5.62
N ASP A 115 -4.09 7.00 4.55
CA ASP A 115 -3.49 7.67 3.39
C ASP A 115 -4.49 8.36 2.45
N GLU A 116 -5.79 8.32 2.75
CA GLU A 116 -6.83 9.07 2.04
C GLU A 116 -6.50 10.56 1.96
N SER A 117 -5.89 11.09 3.01
CA SER A 117 -5.51 12.51 3.12
C SER A 117 -4.49 12.95 2.08
N SER A 118 -3.72 12.02 1.50
CA SER A 118 -2.80 12.30 0.38
C SER A 118 -3.51 12.66 -0.93
N GLN A 119 -4.79 12.30 -1.06
CA GLN A 119 -5.59 12.45 -2.30
C GLN A 119 -5.01 11.71 -3.52
N SER A 120 -4.04 10.83 -3.32
CA SER A 120 -3.44 9.99 -4.37
C SER A 120 -3.54 8.51 -4.06
N ALA A 121 -4.24 8.12 -3.00
CA ALA A 121 -4.41 6.72 -2.61
C ALA A 121 -5.78 6.16 -3.01
N LEU A 122 -6.82 7.00 -2.98
CA LEU A 122 -8.21 6.63 -3.23
C LEU A 122 -8.70 7.19 -4.57
N TRP A 123 -9.06 6.30 -5.48
CA TRP A 123 -9.49 6.65 -6.83
C TRP A 123 -10.98 6.40 -7.00
N THR A 124 -11.62 7.23 -7.81
CA THR A 124 -13.07 7.19 -7.99
C THR A 124 -13.46 7.18 -9.45
N CYS A 125 -14.53 6.45 -9.73
CA CYS A 125 -15.13 6.38 -11.05
C CYS A 125 -16.64 6.55 -10.92
N PRO A 126 -17.28 7.36 -11.78
CA PRO A 126 -18.73 7.53 -11.74
C PRO A 126 -19.44 6.20 -11.97
N SER A 127 -20.42 5.84 -11.14
CA SER A 127 -21.15 4.58 -11.34
C SER A 127 -21.91 4.54 -12.66
N ALA A 128 -22.30 5.70 -13.18
CA ALA A 128 -22.96 5.85 -14.48
C ALA A 128 -22.08 5.40 -15.66
N SER A 129 -20.77 5.35 -15.47
CA SER A 129 -19.82 4.90 -16.48
C SER A 129 -19.84 3.38 -16.70
N ASN A 130 -20.45 2.61 -15.77
CA ASN A 130 -20.50 1.15 -15.81
C ASN A 130 -19.13 0.52 -16.16
N ALA A 131 -18.09 0.97 -15.46
CA ALA A 131 -16.73 0.55 -15.73
C ALA A 131 -16.49 -0.92 -15.35
N ASP A 132 -15.88 -1.66 -16.26
CA ASP A 132 -15.25 -2.95 -15.97
C ASP A 132 -13.79 -2.70 -15.58
N TYR A 133 -13.35 -3.34 -14.50
CA TYR A 133 -11.99 -3.19 -13.97
C TYR A 133 -11.17 -4.45 -14.24
N THR A 134 -9.91 -4.24 -14.63
CA THR A 134 -8.92 -5.32 -14.78
C THR A 134 -7.78 -5.08 -13.81
N ILE A 135 -7.46 -6.09 -13.00
CA ILE A 135 -6.32 -6.09 -12.08
C ILE A 135 -5.19 -6.88 -12.74
N THR A 136 -4.08 -6.21 -12.99
CA THR A 136 -2.88 -6.83 -13.57
C THR A 136 -1.81 -6.94 -12.49
N PHE A 137 -1.34 -8.16 -12.23
CA PHE A 137 -0.19 -8.42 -11.37
C PHE A 137 1.07 -8.44 -12.21
N CYS A 138 2.13 -7.78 -11.74
CA CYS A 138 3.39 -7.60 -12.46
C CYS A 138 3.19 -7.02 -13.87
N PRO A 139 2.55 -5.83 -14.01
CA PRO A 139 2.39 -5.19 -15.31
C PRO A 139 3.77 -4.91 -15.96
N PRO A 140 3.86 -4.96 -17.30
CA PRO A 140 5.10 -4.63 -18.01
C PRO A 140 5.44 -3.13 -17.81
N SER A 141 6.69 -2.86 -17.42
CA SER A 141 7.26 -1.51 -17.28
C SER A 141 7.48 -0.81 -18.62
#